data_AF-A0A433ZZN6-F1
#
_entry.id   AF-A0A433ZZN6-F1
#
_cell.length_a   1.000
_cell.length_b   1.000
_cell.length_c   1.000
_cell.angle_alpha   90.00
_cell.angle_beta   90.00
_cell.angle_gamma   90.00
#
_symmetry.space_group_name_H-M   'P 1'
#
loop_
_entity.id
_entity.type
_entity.pdbx_description
1 polymer ?
#
loop_
_entity_poly.entity_id
_entity_poly.type
_entity_poly.pdbx_seq_one_letter_code
_entity_poly.pdbx_strand_id
1 'polypeptide(L)'
;HRAQGGAAPLVLDADALNLIAANPDLQLQLAQRTGATALTPHPLEAARLLGVTIAVIQGDRMAAARELAARLRCHVVLKGAGSVLARPDGMVVINPTGTPGLATAGTG
;
A
#
# COMPACT_ATOMS: atom_id res chain seq x y z
N HIS A 1 4.38 -4.92 -24.14
CA HIS A 1 4.57 -3.56 -24.67
C HIS A 1 3.41 -2.69 -24.20
N ARG A 2 3.67 -1.73 -23.30
CA ARG A 2 2.81 -0.63 -22.79
C ARG A 2 1.62 -0.98 -21.87
N ALA A 3 1.87 -1.04 -20.57
CA ALA A 3 0.85 -0.60 -19.61
C ALA A 3 0.70 0.92 -19.80
N GLN A 4 -0.36 1.35 -20.48
CA GLN A 4 -0.65 2.76 -20.67
C GLN A 4 -0.71 3.44 -19.29
N GLY A 5 0.07 4.51 -19.13
CA GLY A 5 -0.06 5.47 -18.04
C GLY A 5 -1.39 6.22 -18.15
N GLY A 6 -2.49 5.49 -17.97
CA GLY A 6 -3.83 6.03 -18.05
C GLY A 6 -4.10 6.93 -16.85
N ALA A 7 -4.69 8.09 -17.11
CA ALA A 7 -5.20 9.02 -16.10
C ALA A 7 -6.33 8.43 -15.23
N ALA A 8 -6.81 7.22 -15.56
CA ALA A 8 -7.84 6.52 -14.81
C ALA A 8 -7.32 6.09 -13.42
N PRO A 9 -8.16 6.18 -12.37
CA PRO A 9 -7.84 5.64 -11.06
C PRO A 9 -7.48 4.16 -11.11
N LEU A 10 -6.45 3.77 -10.36
CA LEU A 10 -5.96 2.38 -10.27
C LEU A 10 -5.98 1.91 -8.81
N VAL A 11 -6.56 0.73 -8.54
CA VAL A 11 -6.50 0.06 -7.24
C VAL A 11 -5.74 -1.25 -7.40
N LEU A 12 -4.74 -1.49 -6.56
CA LEU A 12 -3.89 -2.68 -6.60
C LEU A 12 -3.93 -3.41 -5.25
N ASP A 13 -4.23 -4.71 -5.29
CA ASP A 13 -4.32 -5.59 -4.13
C ASP A 13 -3.61 -6.93 -4.38
N ALA A 14 -3.30 -7.65 -3.31
CA ALA A 14 -2.81 -9.02 -3.28
C ALA A 14 -1.68 -9.33 -4.30
N ASP A 15 -1.98 -10.13 -5.33
CA ASP A 15 -1.00 -10.63 -6.30
C ASP A 15 -0.33 -9.50 -7.09
N ALA A 16 -1.04 -8.41 -7.36
CA ALA A 16 -0.46 -7.25 -8.03
C ALA A 16 0.64 -6.63 -7.15
N LEU A 17 0.41 -6.52 -5.83
CA LEU A 17 1.38 -5.98 -4.88
C LEU A 17 2.62 -6.89 -4.76
N ASN A 18 2.44 -8.21 -4.83
CA ASN A 18 3.56 -9.15 -4.82
C ASN A 18 4.45 -9.00 -6.07
N LEU A 19 3.85 -8.84 -7.25
CA LEU A 19 4.59 -8.59 -8.50
C LEU A 19 5.35 -7.27 -8.47
N ILE A 20 4.73 -6.21 -7.92
CA ILE A 20 5.36 -4.89 -7.76
C ILE A 20 6.51 -4.97 -6.75
N ALA A 21 6.33 -5.68 -5.63
CA ALA A 21 7.38 -5.84 -4.64
C ALA A 21 8.62 -6.56 -5.22
N ALA A 22 8.42 -7.52 -6.12
CA ALA A 22 9.49 -8.27 -6.76
C ALA A 22 10.14 -7.55 -7.96
N ASN A 23 9.57 -6.44 -8.44
CA ASN A 23 10.03 -5.76 -9.66
C ASN A 23 10.24 -4.25 -9.44
N PRO A 24 11.50 -3.79 -9.28
CA PRO A 24 11.83 -2.37 -9.11
C PRO A 24 11.36 -1.48 -10.27
N ASP A 25 11.33 -1.98 -11.51
CA ASP A 25 10.85 -1.20 -12.66
C ASP A 25 9.35 -0.92 -12.56
N LEU A 26 8.56 -1.86 -12.02
CA LEU A 26 7.13 -1.63 -11.75
C LEU A 26 6.93 -0.61 -10.63
N GLN A 27 7.76 -0.62 -9.59
CA GLN A 27 7.72 0.41 -8.54
C GLN A 27 8.03 1.80 -9.11
N LEU A 28 9.04 1.89 -9.98
CA LEU A 28 9.40 3.14 -10.64
C LEU A 28 8.27 3.63 -11.56
N GLN A 29 7.66 2.74 -12.33
CA GLN A 29 6.51 3.06 -13.16
C GLN A 29 5.35 3.59 -12.33
N LEU A 30 5.04 2.97 -11.19
CA LEU A 30 3.99 3.43 -10.28
C LEU A 30 4.29 4.83 -9.74
N ALA A 31 5.52 5.08 -9.30
CA ALA A 31 5.94 6.39 -8.81
C ALA A 31 5.84 7.49 -9.87
N GLN A 32 5.91 7.14 -11.17
CA GLN A 32 5.81 8.07 -12.29
C GLN A 32 4.39 8.22 -12.84
N ARG A 33 3.39 7.46 -12.34
CA ARG A 33 2.00 7.58 -12.80
C ARG A 33 1.44 8.96 -12.45
N THR A 34 0.70 9.53 -13.40
CA THR A 34 -0.06 10.77 -13.21
C THR A 34 -1.49 10.53 -12.73
N GLY A 35 -2.04 9.34 -13.01
CA GLY A 35 -3.35 8.92 -12.51
C GLY A 35 -3.31 8.53 -11.03
N ALA A 36 -4.38 8.85 -10.30
CA ALA A 36 -4.52 8.49 -8.89
C ALA A 36 -4.40 6.97 -8.71
N THR A 37 -3.53 6.54 -7.80
CA THR A 37 -3.31 5.12 -7.53
C THR A 37 -3.48 4.85 -6.04
N ALA A 38 -4.20 3.78 -5.70
CA ALA A 38 -4.42 3.30 -4.34
C ALA A 38 -3.89 1.88 -4.18
N LEU A 39 -3.18 1.63 -3.08
CA LEU A 39 -2.63 0.33 -2.70
C LEU A 39 -3.29 -0.10 -1.40
N THR A 40 -3.66 -1.38 -1.28
CA THR A 40 -4.34 -1.90 -0.08
C THR A 40 -3.56 -3.04 0.61
N PRO A 41 -2.24 -2.88 0.88
CA PRO A 41 -1.41 -3.96 1.40
C PRO A 41 -1.82 -4.42 2.81
N HIS A 42 -1.72 -5.71 3.05
CA HIS A 42 -1.58 -6.30 4.38
C HIS A 42 -0.14 -6.11 4.89
N PRO A 43 0.14 -6.29 6.20
CA PRO A 43 1.48 -6.07 6.75
C PRO A 43 2.61 -6.86 6.08
N LEU A 44 2.33 -8.08 5.61
CA LEU A 44 3.31 -8.89 4.87
C LEU A 44 3.63 -8.30 3.48
N GLU A 45 2.62 -7.79 2.77
CA GLU A 45 2.79 -7.15 1.45
C GLU A 45 3.53 -5.83 1.58
N ALA A 46 3.19 -5.04 2.61
CA ALA A 46 3.91 -3.81 2.95
C ALA A 46 5.39 -4.07 3.26
N ALA A 47 5.68 -5.14 4.02
CA ALA A 47 7.05 -5.56 4.32
C ALA A 47 7.83 -5.87 3.04
N ARG A 48 7.22 -6.60 2.10
CA ARG A 48 7.81 -6.93 0.79
C ARG A 48 8.06 -5.67 -0.05
N LEU A 49 7.08 -4.78 -0.14
CA LEU A 49 7.19 -3.52 -0.91
C LEU A 49 8.28 -2.59 -0.36
N LEU A 50 8.47 -2.54 0.96
CA LEU A 50 9.52 -1.75 1.60
C LEU A 50 10.87 -2.46 1.70
N GLY A 51 10.94 -3.77 1.51
CA GLY A 51 12.15 -4.56 1.69
C GLY A 51 12.57 -4.71 3.15
N VAL A 52 11.60 -4.74 4.08
CA VAL A 52 11.82 -4.86 5.53
C VAL A 52 11.08 -6.08 6.08
N THR A 53 11.24 -6.37 7.38
CA THR A 53 10.50 -7.46 8.03
C THR A 53 9.09 -7.01 8.44
N ILE A 54 8.17 -7.96 8.58
CA ILE A 54 6.83 -7.68 9.10
C ILE A 54 6.85 -7.08 10.51
N ALA A 55 7.87 -7.41 11.33
CA ALA A 55 8.05 -6.84 12.66
C ALA A 55 8.30 -5.32 12.62
N VAL A 56 9.07 -4.85 11.62
CA VAL A 56 9.27 -3.40 11.39
C VAL A 56 7.96 -2.72 11.04
N ILE A 57 7.14 -3.34 10.17
CA ILE A 57 5.84 -2.80 9.78
C ILE A 57 4.89 -2.72 10.98
N GLN A 58 4.82 -3.78 11.79
CA GLN A 58 3.94 -3.83 12.95
C GLN A 58 4.41 -2.93 14.09
N GLY A 59 5.73 -2.68 14.20
CA GLY A 59 6.31 -1.79 15.19
C GLY A 59 5.94 -0.32 14.97
N ASP A 60 5.82 0.13 13.72
CA ASP A 60 5.31 1.46 13.37
C ASP A 60 4.55 1.45 12.02
N ARG A 61 3.26 1.11 12.11
CA ARG A 61 2.37 1.02 10.95
C ARG A 61 2.13 2.36 10.28
N MET A 62 2.18 3.46 11.04
CA MET A 62 1.99 4.81 10.49
C MET A 62 3.18 5.24 9.66
N ALA A 63 4.41 5.05 10.19
CA ALA A 63 5.62 5.31 9.44
C ALA A 63 5.71 4.44 8.19
N ALA A 64 5.38 3.15 8.29
CA ALA A 64 5.38 2.24 7.15
C ALA A 64 4.39 2.65 6.03
N ALA A 65 3.15 3.00 6.39
CA ALA A 65 2.16 3.46 5.42
C ALA A 65 2.57 4.77 4.75
N ARG A 66 3.13 5.72 5.53
CA ARG A 66 3.65 6.99 5.01
C ARG A 66 4.81 6.79 4.05
N GLU A 67 5.77 5.94 4.42
CA GLU A 67 6.93 5.62 3.58
C GLU A 67 6.49 5.00 2.25
N LEU A 68 5.55 4.04 2.27
CA LEU A 68 4.98 3.46 1.06
C LEU A 68 4.30 4.51 0.18
N ALA A 69 3.48 5.37 0.77
CA ALA A 69 2.75 6.41 0.04
C ALA A 69 3.69 7.41 -0.62
N ALA A 70 4.77 7.81 0.07
CA ALA A 70 5.79 8.71 -0.46
C ALA A 70 6.63 8.04 -1.56
N ARG A 71 7.17 6.85 -1.30
CA ARG A 71 8.06 6.12 -2.22
C ARG A 71 7.36 5.74 -3.53
N LEU A 72 6.10 5.30 -3.45
CA LEU A 72 5.33 4.85 -4.62
C LEU A 72 4.41 5.94 -5.18
N ARG A 73 4.37 7.13 -4.55
CA ARG A 73 3.46 8.23 -4.90
C ARG A 73 1.99 7.82 -5.03
N CYS A 74 1.54 6.96 -4.11
CA CYS A 74 0.20 6.38 -4.09
C CYS A 74 -0.53 6.68 -2.78
N HIS A 75 -1.86 6.54 -2.80
CA HIS A 75 -2.64 6.38 -1.58
C HIS A 75 -2.44 4.95 -1.05
N VAL A 76 -2.27 4.78 0.25
CA VAL A 76 -2.01 3.47 0.87
C VAL A 76 -3.02 3.24 1.98
N VAL A 77 -3.68 2.09 1.94
CA VAL A 77 -4.51 1.57 3.03
C VAL A 77 -3.82 0.33 3.58
N LEU A 78 -3.04 0.49 4.65
CA LEU A 78 -2.38 -0.61 5.33
C LEU A 78 -3.40 -1.34 6.22
N LYS A 79 -3.86 -2.50 5.74
CA LYS A 79 -4.86 -3.36 6.39
C LYS A 79 -4.34 -3.91 7.73
N GLY A 80 -5.27 -4.17 8.66
CA GLY A 80 -5.00 -4.69 10.01
C GLY A 80 -5.98 -4.12 11.04
N ALA A 81 -5.80 -4.45 12.34
CA ALA A 81 -6.62 -3.90 13.42
C ALA A 81 -6.41 -2.37 13.50
N GLY A 82 -7.42 -1.58 13.12
CA GLY A 82 -7.26 -0.16 12.87
C GLY A 82 -6.44 0.10 11.61
N SER A 83 -7.08 0.11 10.44
CA SER A 83 -6.40 0.35 9.16
C SER A 83 -5.78 1.75 9.12
N VAL A 84 -4.59 1.86 8.54
CA VAL A 84 -3.86 3.13 8.41
C VAL A 84 -3.97 3.60 6.96
N LEU A 85 -4.50 4.80 6.76
CA LEU A 85 -4.54 5.49 5.48
C LEU A 85 -3.39 6.49 5.39
N ALA A 86 -2.59 6.42 4.33
CA ALA A 86 -1.55 7.39 4.02
C ALA A 86 -1.73 7.96 2.61
N ARG A 87 -1.46 9.26 2.46
CA ARG A 87 -1.49 9.99 1.19
C ARG A 87 -0.07 10.30 0.73
N PRO A 88 0.15 10.48 -0.59
CA PRO A 88 1.47 10.79 -1.13
C PRO A 88 2.03 12.16 -0.71
N ASP A 89 1.18 13.05 -0.15
CA ASP A 89 1.58 14.35 0.41
C ASP A 89 2.04 14.28 1.88
N GLY A 90 2.07 13.08 2.47
CA GLY A 90 2.54 12.84 3.84
C GLY A 90 1.45 12.85 4.91
N MET A 91 0.19 13.14 4.55
CA MET A 91 -0.95 12.99 5.47
C MET A 91 -1.17 11.51 5.84
N VAL A 92 -1.40 11.23 7.13
CA VAL A 92 -1.71 9.90 7.64
C VAL A 92 -2.92 9.98 8.58
N VAL A 93 -3.87 9.06 8.42
CA VAL A 93 -5.06 8.93 9.25
C VAL A 93 -5.22 7.48 9.68
N ILE A 94 -5.57 7.25 10.95
CA ILE A 94 -5.96 5.92 11.43
C ILE A 94 -7.48 5.83 11.39
N ASN A 95 -8.03 4.76 10.83
CA ASN A 95 -9.43 4.43 11.00
C ASN A 95 -9.61 3.54 12.25
N PRO A 96 -10.12 4.04 13.38
CA PRO A 96 -10.22 3.28 14.63
C PRO A 96 -11.36 2.25 14.64
N THR A 97 -12.21 2.19 13.60
CA THR A 97 -13.45 1.40 13.60
C THR A 97 -13.28 -0.09 13.33
N GLY A 98 -12.05 -0.60 13.20
CA GLY A 98 -11.79 -2.03 12.98
C GLY A 98 -11.91 -2.86 14.25
N THR A 99 -13.12 -3.31 14.60
CA THR A 99 -13.32 -4.36 15.62
C THR A 99 -12.67 -5.69 15.18
N PRO A 100 -12.23 -6.55 16.10
CA PRO A 100 -11.58 -7.84 15.80
C PRO A 100 -12.39 -8.81 14.91
N GLY A 101 -13.68 -8.53 14.65
CA GLY A 101 -14.57 -9.38 13.84
C GLY A 101 -14.37 -9.29 12.32
N LEU A 102 -13.59 -8.34 11.81
CA LEU A 102 -13.30 -8.23 10.36
C LEU A 102 -12.07 -9.04 9.91
N ALA A 103 -11.37 -9.70 10.84
CA ALA A 103 -10.31 -10.66 10.54
C ALA A 103 -10.86 -12.03 10.09
N THR A 104 -11.93 -12.03 9.28
CA THR A 104 -12.37 -13.23 8.57
C THR A 104 -11.75 -13.17 7.17
N ALA A 105 -11.01 -14.21 6.79
CA ALA A 105 -10.44 -14.37 5.45
C ALA A 105 -11.53 -14.11 4.40
N GLY A 106 -11.38 -13.06 3.59
CA GLY A 106 -12.33 -12.73 2.52
C GLY A 106 -12.76 -11.26 2.38
N THR A 107 -12.26 -10.32 3.19
CA THR A 107 -12.52 -8.88 2.97
C THR A 107 -11.27 -8.17 2.45
N GLY A 108 -11.08 -8.26 1.13
CA GLY A 108 -10.12 -7.45 0.39
C GLY A 108 -10.54 -5.98 0.30
#